data_AF-A0A556AAY7-F1
#
_entry.id   AF-A0A556AAY7-F1
#
_cell.length_a   1.000
_cell.length_b   1.000
_cell.length_c   1.000
_cell.angle_alpha   90.00
_cell.angle_beta   90.00
_cell.angle_gamma   90.00
#
_symmetry.space_group_name_H-M   'P 1'
#
loop_
_entity.id
_entity.type
_entity.pdbx_description
1 polymer ?
#
loop_
_entity_poly.entity_id
_entity_poly.type
_entity_poly.pdbx_seq_one_letter_code
_entity_poly.pdbx_strand_id
1 'polypeptide(L)'
;MKPNRTALLGTLPYAVVVIGLLAVPVLAILQLSLQERSAGGIGGTSYTLANYARLLEPYYLDIIWQTVKLPLAATVIGRALRARSSPSAR
;
A
#
# COMPACT_ATOMS: atom_id res chain seq x y z
N MET A 1 -25.45 1.59 21.30
CA MET A 1 -24.55 2.36 22.19
C MET A 1 -24.43 3.77 21.63
N LYS A 2 -24.80 4.82 22.36
CA LYS A 2 -24.62 6.22 21.90
C LYS A 2 -23.15 6.61 22.06
N PRO A 3 -22.48 7.19 21.04
CA PRO A 3 -21.08 7.59 21.16
C PRO A 3 -20.93 8.66 22.25
N ASN A 4 -19.99 8.43 23.17
CA ASN A 4 -19.69 9.35 24.26
C ASN A 4 -19.00 10.60 23.67
N ARG A 5 -19.73 11.73 23.61
CA ARG A 5 -19.29 12.97 22.95
C ARG A 5 -17.97 13.50 23.52
N THR A 6 -17.72 13.30 24.81
CA THR A 6 -16.49 13.68 25.50
C THR A 6 -15.29 12.82 25.07
N ALA A 7 -15.49 11.52 24.85
CA ALA A 7 -14.46 10.64 24.32
C ALA A 7 -14.15 10.97 22.85
N LEU A 8 -15.17 11.35 22.07
CA LEU A 8 -14.99 11.78 20.68
C LEU A 8 -14.17 13.07 20.59
N LEU A 9 -14.48 14.07 21.43
CA LEU A 9 -13.77 15.35 21.46
C LEU A 9 -12.30 15.20 21.90
N GLY A 10 -12.01 14.28 22.82
CA GLY A 10 -10.63 13.99 23.25
C GLY A 10 -9.81 13.21 22.21
N THR A 11 -10.44 12.30 21.47
CA THR A 11 -9.77 11.44 20.48
C THR A 11 -9.61 12.08 19.11
N LEU A 12 -10.50 13.02 18.75
CA LEU A 12 -10.51 13.68 17.46
C LEU A 12 -9.20 14.42 17.11
N PRO A 13 -8.60 15.26 17.97
CA PRO A 13 -7.36 15.96 17.63
C PRO A 13 -6.20 14.98 17.39
N TYR A 14 -6.13 13.91 18.18
CA TYR A 14 -5.13 12.85 17.98
C TYR A 14 -5.35 12.14 16.63
N ALA A 15 -6.59 11.76 16.32
CA ALA A 15 -6.94 11.13 15.05
C ALA A 15 -6.59 12.04 13.86
N VAL A 16 -6.87 13.34 13.95
CA VAL A 16 -6.50 14.32 12.90
C VAL A 16 -4.99 14.37 12.69
N VAL A 17 -4.19 14.40 13.76
CA VAL A 17 -2.73 14.40 13.65
C VAL A 17 -2.22 13.11 13.03
N VAL A 18 -2.68 11.95 13.48
CA VAL A 18 -2.26 10.65 12.95
C VAL A 18 -2.65 10.52 11.48
N ILE A 19 -3.89 10.85 11.12
CA ILE A 19 -4.36 10.83 9.74
C ILE A 19 -3.55 11.81 8.90
N GLY A 20 -3.29 13.03 9.40
CA GLY A 20 -2.46 14.00 8.70
C GLY A 20 -1.05 13.49 8.42
N LEU A 21 -0.38 12.92 9.42
CA LEU A 21 0.97 12.36 9.28
C LEU A 21 1.04 11.20 8.29
N LEU A 22 -0.02 10.39 8.17
CA LEU A 22 -0.08 9.29 7.21
C LEU A 22 -0.53 9.75 5.82
N ALA A 23 -1.53 10.63 5.75
CA ALA A 23 -2.14 11.05 4.51
C ALA A 23 -1.28 12.05 3.73
N VAL A 24 -0.66 13.02 4.41
CA VAL A 24 0.18 14.05 3.76
C VAL A 24 1.30 13.45 2.90
N PRO A 25 2.16 12.53 3.37
CA PRO A 25 3.20 11.95 2.53
C PRO A 25 2.63 11.11 1.38
N VAL A 26 1.52 10.40 1.60
CA VAL A 26 0.85 9.62 0.56
C VAL A 26 0.30 10.54 -0.54
N LEU A 27 -0.33 11.65 -0.17
CA LEU A 27 -0.84 12.65 -1.10
C LEU A 27 0.29 13.35 -1.85
N ALA A 28 1.42 13.61 -1.20
CA ALA A 28 2.61 14.18 -1.86
C ALA A 28 3.19 13.22 -2.90
N ILE A 29 3.27 11.93 -2.60
CA ILE A 29 3.72 10.90 -3.57
C ILE A 29 2.71 10.78 -4.71
N LEU A 30 1.41 10.81 -4.42
CA LEU A 30 0.37 10.80 -5.45
C LEU A 30 0.52 12.01 -6.38
N GLN A 31 0.69 13.21 -5.83
CA GLN A 31 0.91 14.42 -6.63
C GLN A 31 2.16 14.30 -7.51
N LEU A 32 3.28 13.83 -6.95
CA LEU A 32 4.51 13.58 -7.70
C LEU A 32 4.30 12.55 -8.81
N SER A 33 3.60 11.44 -8.55
CA SER A 33 3.35 10.41 -9.56
C SER A 33 2.58 10.92 -10.79
N LEU A 34 1.78 11.97 -10.60
CA LEU A 34 1.04 12.65 -11.65
C LEU A 34 1.87 13.74 -12.35
N GLN A 35 3.03 14.17 -11.85
CA GLN A 35 3.84 15.19 -12.50
C GLN A 35 4.66 14.61 -13.65
N GLU A 36 4.84 15.38 -14.71
CA GLU A 36 5.72 15.01 -15.80
C GLU A 36 7.16 14.77 -15.33
N ARG A 37 7.81 13.80 -15.96
CA ARG A 37 9.22 13.50 -15.74
C ARG A 37 10.06 14.39 -16.65
N SER A 38 10.99 15.14 -16.06
CA SER A 38 12.02 15.89 -16.77
C SER A 38 13.36 15.14 -16.71
N ALA A 39 14.36 15.62 -17.45
CA ALA A 39 15.70 15.02 -17.49
C ALA A 39 16.36 14.89 -16.10
N GLY A 40 15.94 15.69 -15.11
CA GLY A 40 16.47 15.68 -13.74
C GLY A 40 15.65 14.90 -12.71
N GLY A 41 14.47 14.36 -13.09
CA GLY A 41 13.59 13.65 -12.15
C GLY A 41 12.11 13.89 -12.38
N ILE A 42 11.30 13.57 -11.37
CA ILE A 42 9.85 13.83 -11.36
C ILE A 42 9.64 15.21 -10.72
N GLY A 43 9.04 16.13 -11.47
CA GLY A 43 8.91 17.53 -11.01
C GLY A 43 8.50 18.53 -12.10
N GLY A 44 7.92 18.05 -13.21
CA GLY A 44 7.37 18.91 -14.25
C GLY A 44 6.17 19.72 -13.75
N THR A 45 5.87 20.82 -14.44
CA THR A 45 4.73 21.71 -14.12
C THR A 45 3.39 21.16 -14.58
N SER A 46 3.40 20.16 -15.45
CA SER A 46 2.21 19.56 -16.07
C SER A 46 1.86 18.23 -15.40
N TYR A 47 0.55 17.96 -15.30
CA TYR A 47 0.04 16.67 -14.85
C TYR A 47 -0.15 15.70 -16.02
N THR A 48 0.24 14.45 -15.81
CA THR A 48 0.16 13.37 -16.79
C THR A 48 -0.05 12.01 -16.12
N LEU A 49 -0.69 11.08 -16.85
CA LEU A 49 -0.78 9.67 -16.48
C LEU A 49 0.25 8.80 -17.20
N ALA A 50 1.07 9.39 -18.07
CA ALA A 50 2.05 8.65 -18.86
C ALA A 50 3.05 7.86 -17.99
N ASN A 51 3.32 8.32 -16.77
CA ASN A 51 4.19 7.61 -15.83
C ASN A 51 3.67 6.20 -15.48
N TYR A 52 2.35 5.98 -15.48
CA TYR A 52 1.76 4.67 -15.14
C TYR A 52 1.91 3.65 -16.26
N ALA A 53 2.14 4.08 -17.50
CA ALA A 53 2.40 3.15 -18.61
C ALA A 53 3.64 2.27 -18.34
N ARG A 54 4.57 2.76 -17.50
CA ARG A 54 5.74 1.98 -17.07
C ARG A 54 5.40 0.70 -16.33
N LEU A 55 4.27 0.67 -15.62
CA LEU A 55 3.82 -0.55 -14.94
C LEU A 55 3.54 -1.69 -15.92
N LEU A 56 3.34 -1.37 -17.19
CA LEU A 56 3.13 -2.33 -18.28
C LEU A 56 4.43 -2.75 -18.96
N GLU A 57 5.58 -2.16 -18.62
CA GLU A 57 6.86 -2.62 -19.16
C GLU A 57 7.17 -4.02 -18.59
N PRO A 58 7.76 -4.92 -19.41
CA PRO A 58 8.01 -6.31 -19.01
C PRO A 58 8.77 -6.45 -17.70
N TYR A 59 9.73 -5.56 -17.43
CA TYR A 59 10.51 -5.55 -16.20
C TYR A 59 9.63 -5.33 -14.95
N TYR A 60 8.75 -4.33 -14.96
CA TYR A 60 7.87 -4.07 -13.83
C TYR A 60 6.82 -5.15 -13.68
N LEU A 61 6.29 -5.69 -14.79
CA LEU A 61 5.34 -6.81 -14.75
C LEU A 61 5.95 -8.07 -14.13
N ASP A 62 7.21 -8.38 -14.42
CA ASP A 62 7.91 -9.50 -13.79
C ASP A 62 8.07 -9.30 -12.28
N ILE A 63 8.47 -8.09 -11.85
CA ILE A 63 8.54 -7.75 -10.41
C ILE A 63 7.17 -7.86 -9.75
N ILE A 64 6.12 -7.33 -10.36
CA ILE A 64 4.74 -7.44 -9.86
C ILE A 64 4.34 -8.91 -9.74
N TRP A 65 4.67 -9.73 -10.72
CA TRP A 65 4.38 -11.16 -10.68
C TRP A 65 5.13 -11.86 -9.56
N GLN A 66 6.42 -11.59 -9.38
CA GLN A 66 7.22 -12.16 -8.31
C GLN A 66 6.71 -11.76 -6.92
N THR A 67 6.38 -10.47 -6.73
CA THR A 67 5.85 -9.96 -5.46
C THR A 67 4.48 -10.53 -5.10
N VAL A 68 3.67 -10.95 -6.08
CA VAL A 68 2.41 -11.68 -5.84
C VAL A 68 2.65 -13.17 -5.62
N LYS A 69 3.47 -13.80 -6.46
CA LYS A 69 3.74 -15.24 -6.45
C LYS A 69 4.35 -15.72 -5.14
N LEU A 70 5.31 -14.98 -4.60
CA LEU A 70 6.04 -15.35 -3.38
C LEU A 70 5.14 -15.46 -2.13
N PRO A 71 4.35 -14.44 -1.73
CA PRO A 71 3.48 -14.54 -0.56
C PRO A 71 2.37 -15.58 -0.73
N LEU A 72 1.87 -15.77 -1.95
CA LEU A 72 0.91 -16.83 -2.24
C LEU A 72 1.53 -18.22 -2.01
N ALA A 73 2.73 -18.46 -2.56
CA ALA A 73 3.46 -19.69 -2.35
C ALA A 73 3.75 -19.93 -0.85
N ALA A 74 4.22 -18.91 -0.14
CA ALA A 74 4.48 -18.99 1.30
C ALA A 74 3.22 -19.33 2.10
N THR A 75 2.08 -18.74 1.75
CA THR A 75 0.79 -19.02 2.40
C THR A 75 0.34 -20.46 2.17
N VAL A 76 0.45 -20.95 0.93
CA VAL A 76 0.09 -22.32 0.58
C VAL A 76 1.00 -23.33 1.29
N ILE A 77 2.32 -23.11 1.25
CA ILE A 77 3.29 -23.97 1.93
C ILE A 77 3.04 -23.96 3.44
N GLY A 78 2.87 -22.79 4.06
CA GLY A 78 2.58 -22.66 5.48
C GLY A 78 1.29 -23.39 5.90
N ARG A 79 0.23 -23.26 5.10
CA ARG A 79 -1.02 -24.02 5.29
C ARG A 79 -0.80 -25.53 5.18
N ALA A 80 -0.05 -25.99 4.17
CA ALA A 80 0.24 -27.40 3.97
C ALA A 80 1.08 -28.02 5.11
N LEU A 81 2.07 -27.28 5.61
CA LEU A 81 2.89 -27.69 6.75
C LEU A 81 2.05 -27.78 8.04
N ARG A 82 1.21 -26.77 8.31
CA ARG A 82 0.31 -26.77 9.48
C ARG A 82 -0.70 -27.92 9.42
N ALA A 83 -1.23 -28.25 8.25
CA ALA A 83 -2.16 -29.37 8.08
C ALA A 83 -1.48 -30.72 8.40
N ARG A 84 -0.20 -30.88 8.05
CA ARG A 84 0.58 -32.07 8.38
C ARG A 84 0.96 -32.18 9.85
N SER A 85 1.15 -31.05 10.53
CA SER A 85 1.57 -31.01 11.93
C SER A 85 0.42 -31.10 12.94
N SER A 86 -0.84 -31.08 12.50
CA SER A 86 -1.99 -31.32 13.38
C SER A 86 -2.04 -32.81 13.71
N PRO A 87 -1.76 -33.24 14.96
CA PRO A 87 -2.02 -34.61 15.36
C PRO A 87 -3.53 -34.82 15.18
N SER A 88 -3.91 -35.92 14.53
CA SER A 88 -5.30 -36.38 14.59
C SER A 88 -5.71 -36.39 16.05
N ALA A 89 -6.75 -35.63 16.41
CA ALA A 89 -7.44 -35.82 17.67
C ALA A 89 -7.85 -37.30 17.77
N ARG A 90 -7.07 -38.06 18.52
CA ARG A 90 -7.36 -39.39 19.03
C ARG A 90 -6.63 -39.53 20.35
#